data_AF-A0A9D8BUH6-F1
#
_entry.id   AF-A0A9D8BUH6-F1
#
_cell.length_a   1.000
_cell.length_b   1.000
_cell.length_c   1.000
_cell.angle_alpha   90.00
_cell.angle_beta   90.00
_cell.angle_gamma   90.00
#
_symmetry.space_group_name_H-M   'P 1'
#
loop_
_entity.id
_entity.type
_entity.pdbx_description
1 polymer ?
#
loop_
_entity_poly.entity_id
_entity_poly.type
_entity_poly.pdbx_seq_one_letter_code
_entity_poly.pdbx_strand_id
1 'polypeptide(L)'
;ANIEIRLPGKRSEQQLPEHLTQGIQITQEELMVLLQTHQPDLAKLCESVVSVRSDLRPRVDELIKGLETDRGESYRQSLAREVVTPEIMSAIVQSGDHPAARRNRQRLALEILALNGLISASTYESAVAEMGNADFVLVTALSSRNEASSVQIVEATIKGMALPTADLAVVTPDERSRNFCPAGFLRRALFLPLEADGLVRLATADPLDLSVADLLAIITGRTALLCYAPQADIIGAINRTHPEIAPALEPAMVEQPTLTSAPKPQTRPTGPTPVEGKPAAQPEAPQKVAPPRRVEPMARIVDTTSTVELVSSIIEAAVATRATDIHLEPQAQGLLRVRFRIDGSLHEVMNVPAELSLPVISRIKVLAIMNVTERRRPQDGHFSLAMEGRSFDFRVSAMPSHLGEKMVLRILEQATVLKGLGELGLNVKQEAEMRRLVGRPYGLLLVTGPTGSGKTTTLYSALSTINRPDVNITTIEDPVEYQLEGITQVQVDYAIELDFANGLRAALRQDPDVIMVGEVRDNETARIAIRAALTGHLVFSTLHTNTAVGAVAALWHMGIQPYLIASAMAGALAQRLVRRICAECKHAIRPSKTLLRDLGLDEESAKQKLYRGKGCSACLETG
;
A
#
# COMPACT_ATOMS: atom_id res chain seq x y z
N ALA A 1 4.92 32.14 -21.59
CA ALA A 1 5.51 31.60 -22.84
C ALA A 1 5.65 30.10 -22.64
N ASN A 2 5.06 29.28 -23.51
CA ASN A 2 5.03 27.82 -23.39
C ASN A 2 6.44 27.25 -23.27
N ILE A 3 6.70 26.43 -22.25
CA ILE A 3 7.99 25.79 -22.04
C ILE A 3 7.91 24.39 -22.64
N GLU A 4 8.64 24.14 -23.72
CA GLU A 4 8.77 22.80 -24.30
C GLU A 4 9.75 21.99 -23.46
N ILE A 5 9.25 21.01 -22.71
CA ILE A 5 10.07 20.12 -21.88
C ILE A 5 10.22 18.80 -22.63
N ARG A 6 11.43 18.54 -23.10
CA ARG A 6 11.80 17.22 -23.64
C ARG A 6 12.24 16.34 -22.49
N LEU A 7 11.36 15.41 -22.11
CA LEU A 7 11.72 14.35 -21.18
C LEU A 7 12.84 13.50 -21.80
N PRO A 8 13.90 13.14 -21.05
CA PRO A 8 15.03 12.40 -21.60
C PRO A 8 14.64 10.93 -21.81
N GLY A 9 13.94 10.65 -22.90
CA GLY A 9 13.79 9.31 -23.47
C GLY A 9 14.77 9.14 -24.62
N LYS A 10 15.94 8.56 -24.37
CA LYS A 10 16.83 8.06 -25.44
C LYS A 10 16.86 6.54 -25.39
N ARG A 11 16.05 5.89 -26.25
CA ARG A 11 16.52 4.80 -27.13
C ARG A 11 15.57 4.58 -28.32
N SER A 12 16.22 4.59 -29.50
CA SER A 12 15.78 4.38 -30.88
C SER A 12 14.58 5.17 -31.41
N GLU A 13 14.89 6.27 -32.12
CA GLU A 13 14.00 7.05 -33.00
C GLU A 13 13.34 6.26 -34.16
N GLN A 14 13.46 4.93 -34.22
CA GLN A 14 13.00 4.15 -35.37
C GLN A 14 11.72 3.34 -35.15
N GLN A 15 11.07 3.40 -33.98
CA GLN A 15 9.83 2.61 -33.74
C GLN A 15 8.73 3.30 -32.94
N LEU A 16 8.83 4.61 -32.68
CA LEU A 16 7.72 5.36 -32.08
C LEU A 16 6.90 6.03 -33.20
N PRO A 17 5.59 5.78 -33.31
CA PRO A 17 4.75 6.53 -34.23
C PRO A 17 4.81 8.04 -33.89
N GLU A 18 4.83 8.90 -34.91
CA GLU A 18 5.12 10.36 -34.81
C GLU A 18 4.28 11.15 -33.79
N HIS A 19 3.17 10.59 -33.28
CA HIS A 19 2.37 11.22 -32.24
C HIS A 19 2.93 11.06 -30.81
N LEU A 20 3.95 10.22 -30.61
CA LEU A 20 4.59 9.98 -29.29
C LEU A 20 5.94 10.71 -29.11
N THR A 21 6.41 11.47 -30.12
CA THR A 21 7.66 12.24 -30.08
C THR A 21 7.46 13.75 -29.90
N GLN A 22 6.22 14.20 -29.67
CA GLN A 22 5.95 15.61 -29.42
C GLN A 22 6.34 15.99 -27.99
N GLY A 23 7.30 16.91 -27.85
CA GLY A 23 7.70 17.48 -26.56
C GLY A 23 6.50 18.07 -25.84
N ILE A 24 6.41 17.85 -24.53
CA ILE A 24 5.30 18.33 -23.73
C ILE A 24 5.49 19.85 -23.56
N GLN A 25 4.56 20.63 -24.10
CA GLN A 25 4.49 22.05 -23.80
C GLN A 25 3.74 22.23 -22.49
N ILE A 26 4.47 22.65 -21.45
CA ILE A 26 3.88 23.00 -20.15
C ILE A 26 3.75 24.53 -20.09
N THR A 27 2.54 25.00 -19.87
CA THR A 27 2.23 26.40 -19.65
C THR A 27 2.66 26.83 -18.24
N GLN A 28 2.78 28.14 -18.02
CA GLN A 28 3.19 28.67 -16.71
C GLN A 28 2.17 28.32 -15.60
N GLU A 29 0.89 28.20 -15.93
CA GLU A 29 -0.16 27.76 -14.99
C GLU A 29 -0.06 26.27 -14.67
N GLU A 30 0.15 25.41 -15.67
CA GLU A 30 0.31 23.96 -15.47
C GLU A 30 1.55 23.61 -14.64
N LEU A 31 2.64 24.37 -14.81
CA LEU A 31 3.83 24.25 -13.98
C LEU A 31 3.54 24.61 -12.51
N MET A 32 2.77 25.68 -12.27
CA MET A 32 2.42 26.09 -10.91
C MET A 32 1.49 25.08 -10.22
N VAL A 33 0.60 24.43 -10.97
CA VAL A 33 -0.27 23.35 -10.46
C VAL A 33 0.55 22.09 -10.13
N LEU A 34 1.52 21.72 -10.98
CA LEU A 34 2.44 20.60 -10.71
C LEU A 34 3.30 20.85 -9.47
N LEU A 35 3.72 22.11 -9.24
CA LEU A 35 4.50 22.50 -8.05
C LEU A 35 3.68 22.43 -6.74
N GLN A 36 2.34 22.47 -6.83
CA GLN A 36 1.43 22.46 -5.67
C GLN A 36 0.97 21.06 -5.26
N THR A 37 1.25 20.00 -6.04
CA THR A 37 0.68 18.65 -5.85
C THR A 37 1.57 17.65 -5.09
N HIS A 38 2.66 18.09 -4.44
CA HIS A 38 3.52 17.31 -3.54
C HIS A 38 3.82 15.85 -3.96
N GLN A 39 4.30 15.65 -5.19
CA GLN A 39 4.90 14.38 -5.59
C GLN A 39 6.42 14.36 -5.34
N PRO A 40 7.01 13.23 -4.92
CA PRO A 40 8.45 13.11 -4.65
C PRO A 40 9.34 13.27 -5.90
N ASP A 41 8.80 13.12 -7.11
CA ASP A 41 9.52 13.34 -8.38
C ASP A 41 9.67 14.82 -8.78
N LEU A 42 9.09 15.74 -8.00
CA LEU A 42 9.03 17.17 -8.29
C LEU A 42 10.42 17.85 -8.26
N ALA A 43 11.39 17.31 -7.51
CA ALA A 43 12.75 17.87 -7.45
C ALA A 43 13.48 17.86 -8.81
N LYS A 44 13.31 16.79 -9.59
CA LYS A 44 13.89 16.67 -10.95
C LYS A 44 13.20 17.58 -11.97
N LEU A 45 11.89 17.77 -11.82
CA LEU A 45 11.11 18.71 -12.64
C LEU A 45 11.50 20.16 -12.31
N CYS A 46 11.66 20.49 -11.02
CA CYS A 46 12.14 21.79 -10.54
C CYS A 46 13.55 22.10 -11.05
N GLU A 47 14.49 21.15 -10.96
CA GLU A 47 15.83 21.32 -11.51
C GLU A 47 15.84 21.50 -13.03
N SER A 48 15.01 20.73 -13.75
CA SER A 48 14.89 20.84 -15.21
C SER A 48 14.31 22.20 -15.62
N VAL A 49 13.34 22.73 -14.87
CA VAL A 49 12.75 24.06 -15.12
C VAL A 49 13.72 25.18 -14.79
N VAL A 50 14.44 25.08 -13.67
CA VAL A 50 15.49 26.02 -13.26
C VAL A 50 16.65 26.04 -14.27
N SER A 51 16.97 24.88 -14.87
CA SER A 51 18.01 24.80 -15.91
C SER A 51 17.66 25.59 -17.18
N VAL A 52 16.37 25.82 -17.43
CA VAL A 52 15.85 26.59 -18.58
C VAL A 52 15.51 28.04 -18.20
N ARG A 53 15.10 28.28 -16.94
CA ARG A 53 14.70 29.59 -16.39
C ARG A 53 15.33 29.82 -15.01
N SER A 54 16.60 30.20 -15.03
CA SER A 54 17.40 30.44 -13.81
C SER A 54 16.87 31.55 -12.92
N ASP A 55 16.06 32.47 -13.46
CA ASP A 55 15.39 33.54 -12.74
C ASP A 55 14.32 33.06 -11.74
N LEU A 56 13.85 31.82 -11.86
CA LEU A 56 12.86 31.21 -10.98
C LEU A 56 13.47 30.47 -9.78
N ARG A 57 14.81 30.31 -9.74
CA ARG A 57 15.54 29.59 -8.68
C ARG A 57 15.16 30.03 -7.25
N PRO A 58 15.10 31.34 -6.93
CA PRO A 58 14.85 31.76 -5.54
C PRO A 58 13.46 31.36 -5.03
N ARG A 59 12.45 31.39 -5.91
CA ARG A 59 11.07 31.01 -5.60
C ARG A 59 10.90 29.50 -5.41
N VAL A 60 11.61 28.71 -6.23
CA VAL A 60 11.61 27.24 -6.13
C VAL A 60 12.30 26.79 -4.85
N ASP A 61 13.44 27.40 -4.52
CA ASP A 61 14.20 27.10 -3.30
C ASP A 61 13.40 27.47 -2.03
N GLU A 62 12.65 28.58 -2.04
CA GLU A 62 11.76 29.00 -0.93
C GLU A 62 10.58 28.03 -0.72
N LEU A 63 10.00 27.53 -1.81
CA LEU A 63 8.91 26.55 -1.79
C LEU A 63 9.39 25.19 -1.25
N ILE A 64 10.57 24.73 -1.66
CA ILE A 64 11.19 23.50 -1.15
C ILE A 64 11.48 23.64 0.35
N LYS A 65 12.02 24.79 0.79
CA LYS A 65 12.28 25.06 2.22
C LYS A 65 11.02 25.07 3.08
N GLY A 66 9.91 25.58 2.54
CA GLY A 66 8.60 25.55 3.20
C GLY A 66 8.03 24.13 3.36
N LEU A 67 8.38 23.22 2.47
CA LEU A 67 7.92 21.82 2.51
C LEU A 67 8.75 20.92 3.42
N GLU A 68 10.03 21.25 3.59
CA GLU A 68 10.92 20.50 4.47
C GLU A 68 10.72 20.83 5.95
N THR A 69 10.15 21.99 6.27
CA THR A 69 9.97 22.46 7.66
C THR A 69 8.65 22.02 8.32
N ASP A 70 7.68 21.50 7.55
CA ASP A 70 6.29 21.37 7.99
C ASP A 70 5.80 19.90 8.18
N ARG A 71 6.69 18.97 8.52
CA ARG A 71 6.34 17.55 8.82
C ARG A 71 5.55 17.32 10.12
N GLY A 72 4.79 18.31 10.60
CA GLY A 72 4.09 18.19 11.88
C GLY A 72 3.00 19.20 12.19
N GLU A 73 2.46 19.93 11.22
CA GLU A 73 1.36 20.87 11.49
C GLU A 73 -0.01 20.26 11.15
N SER A 74 -0.95 20.35 12.09
CA SER A 74 -2.35 19.95 11.87
C SER A 74 -3.07 21.02 11.05
N TYR A 75 -4.07 20.62 10.25
CA TYR A 75 -4.95 21.49 9.45
C TYR A 75 -5.37 22.82 10.13
N ARG A 76 -5.61 22.82 11.45
CA ARG A 76 -5.96 24.04 12.21
C ARG A 76 -4.84 25.09 12.22
N GLN A 77 -3.58 24.68 12.16
CA GLN A 77 -2.41 25.55 12.12
C GLN A 77 -2.19 26.12 10.71
N SER A 78 -2.38 25.31 9.67
CA SER A 78 -2.32 25.76 8.26
C SER A 78 -3.48 26.71 7.90
N LEU A 79 -4.68 26.49 8.46
CA LEU A 79 -5.81 27.41 8.32
C LEU A 79 -5.59 28.72 9.10
N ALA A 80 -5.02 28.63 10.31
CA ALA A 80 -4.71 29.80 11.13
C ALA A 80 -3.60 30.68 10.56
N ARG A 81 -2.77 30.13 9.65
CA ARG A 81 -1.73 30.85 8.90
C ARG A 81 -2.13 31.20 7.47
N GLU A 82 -3.39 30.97 7.07
CA GLU A 82 -3.93 31.22 5.72
C GLU A 82 -3.16 30.50 4.57
N VAL A 83 -2.46 29.41 4.86
CA VAL A 83 -1.64 28.67 3.87
C VAL A 83 -2.50 27.85 2.90
N VAL A 84 -3.65 27.35 3.35
CA VAL A 84 -4.64 26.62 2.54
C VAL A 84 -5.97 27.37 2.61
N THR A 85 -6.28 28.15 1.58
CA THR A 85 -7.52 28.94 1.52
C THR A 85 -8.63 28.19 0.78
N PRO A 86 -9.92 28.54 1.00
CA PRO A 86 -11.05 28.02 0.23
C PRO A 86 -10.89 28.21 -1.30
N GLU A 87 -10.17 29.25 -1.72
CA GLU A 87 -9.85 29.56 -3.11
C GLU A 87 -8.81 28.58 -3.68
N ILE A 88 -7.75 28.25 -2.93
CA ILE A 88 -6.75 27.25 -3.33
C ILE A 88 -7.39 25.87 -3.44
N MET A 89 -8.22 25.48 -2.46
CA MET A 89 -8.97 24.22 -2.54
C MET A 89 -9.90 24.19 -3.76
N SER A 90 -10.55 25.31 -4.07
CA SER A 90 -11.39 25.43 -5.27
C SER A 90 -10.59 25.37 -6.56
N ALA A 91 -9.38 25.94 -6.61
CA ALA A 91 -8.50 25.92 -7.77
C ALA A 91 -7.95 24.51 -8.05
N ILE A 92 -7.65 23.72 -7.02
CA ILE A 92 -7.22 22.33 -7.17
C ILE A 92 -8.35 21.47 -7.75
N VAL A 93 -9.58 21.60 -7.24
CA VAL A 93 -10.74 20.89 -7.81
C VAL A 93 -11.05 21.36 -9.23
N GLN A 94 -10.90 22.65 -9.51
CA GLN A 94 -11.08 23.21 -10.86
C GLN A 94 -9.97 22.79 -11.85
N SER A 95 -8.75 22.55 -11.37
CA SER A 95 -7.66 21.99 -12.18
C SER A 95 -7.97 20.56 -12.64
N GLY A 96 -8.90 19.90 -11.96
CA GLY A 96 -9.47 18.62 -12.34
C GLY A 96 -8.49 17.46 -12.19
N ASP A 97 -9.04 16.26 -12.34
CA ASP A 97 -8.25 15.05 -12.44
C ASP A 97 -7.33 15.06 -13.67
N HIS A 98 -6.09 14.59 -13.52
CA HIS A 98 -5.14 14.48 -14.63
C HIS A 98 -5.79 13.76 -15.83
N PRO A 99 -5.68 14.26 -17.08
CA PRO A 99 -6.43 13.73 -18.23
C PRO A 99 -6.23 12.22 -18.48
N ALA A 100 -5.07 11.68 -18.10
CA ALA A 100 -4.82 10.23 -18.17
C ALA A 100 -5.54 9.43 -17.07
N ALA A 101 -5.61 9.96 -15.84
CA ALA A 101 -6.32 9.33 -14.73
C ALA A 101 -7.83 9.35 -14.96
N ARG A 102 -8.37 10.48 -15.44
CA ARG A 102 -9.77 10.62 -15.84
C ARG A 102 -10.14 9.63 -16.95
N ARG A 103 -9.29 9.50 -17.98
CA ARG A 103 -9.47 8.48 -19.02
C ARG A 103 -9.45 7.06 -18.45
N ASN A 104 -8.50 6.71 -17.60
CA ASN A 104 -8.45 5.36 -17.03
C ASN A 104 -9.71 5.02 -16.20
N ARG A 105 -10.27 5.98 -15.46
CA ARG A 105 -11.51 5.77 -14.68
C ARG A 105 -12.77 5.72 -15.53
N GLN A 106 -12.90 6.59 -16.53
CA GLN A 106 -14.00 6.51 -17.50
C GLN A 106 -13.97 5.19 -18.26
N ARG A 107 -12.78 4.65 -18.53
CA ARG A 107 -12.60 3.35 -19.16
C ARG A 107 -13.03 2.23 -18.20
N LEU A 108 -12.60 2.28 -16.95
CA LEU A 108 -13.05 1.34 -15.92
C LEU A 108 -14.58 1.33 -15.78
N ALA A 109 -15.20 2.50 -15.81
CA ALA A 109 -16.66 2.62 -15.76
C ALA A 109 -17.32 2.00 -17.00
N LEU A 110 -16.83 2.27 -18.22
CA LEU A 110 -17.29 1.60 -19.44
C LEU A 110 -17.14 0.07 -19.36
N GLU A 111 -16.02 -0.41 -18.81
CA GLU A 111 -15.75 -1.84 -18.62
C GLU A 111 -16.75 -2.45 -17.63
N ILE A 112 -17.06 -1.76 -16.52
CA ILE A 112 -18.08 -2.18 -15.55
C ILE A 112 -19.46 -2.25 -16.21
N LEU A 113 -19.83 -1.25 -17.03
CA LEU A 113 -21.13 -1.23 -17.72
C LEU A 113 -21.26 -2.37 -18.73
N ALA A 114 -20.19 -2.66 -19.47
CA ALA A 114 -20.15 -3.77 -20.42
C ALA A 114 -20.25 -5.13 -19.71
N LEU A 115 -19.54 -5.31 -18.59
CA LEU A 115 -19.58 -6.54 -17.79
C LEU A 115 -20.95 -6.80 -17.16
N ASN A 116 -21.71 -5.75 -16.83
CA ASN A 116 -23.08 -5.88 -16.32
C ASN A 116 -24.13 -6.00 -17.45
N GLY A 117 -23.70 -6.03 -18.72
CA GLY A 117 -24.59 -6.16 -19.88
C GLY A 117 -25.44 -4.92 -20.16
N LEU A 118 -25.08 -3.77 -19.58
CA LEU A 118 -25.82 -2.51 -19.76
C LEU A 118 -25.47 -1.80 -21.07
N ILE A 119 -24.29 -2.05 -21.62
CA ILE A 119 -23.88 -1.52 -22.92
C ILE A 119 -23.38 -2.66 -23.83
N SER A 120 -23.58 -2.50 -25.13
CA SER A 120 -23.12 -3.47 -26.13
C SER A 120 -21.60 -3.39 -26.35
N ALA A 121 -20.99 -4.44 -26.91
CA ALA A 121 -19.57 -4.41 -27.29
C ALA A 121 -19.27 -3.30 -28.31
N SER A 122 -20.17 -3.05 -29.26
CA SER A 122 -20.05 -1.94 -30.21
C SER A 122 -20.14 -0.56 -29.54
N THR A 123 -21.00 -0.42 -28.53
CA THR A 123 -21.12 0.81 -27.72
C THR A 123 -19.86 1.05 -26.91
N TYR A 124 -19.32 0.00 -26.30
CA TYR A 124 -18.06 0.07 -25.55
C TYR A 124 -16.89 0.52 -26.44
N GLU A 125 -16.72 -0.09 -27.62
CA GLU A 125 -15.64 0.26 -28.55
C GLU A 125 -15.76 1.70 -29.06
N SER A 126 -16.98 2.16 -29.40
CA SER A 126 -17.24 3.54 -29.81
C SER A 126 -16.95 4.54 -28.69
N ALA A 127 -17.39 4.26 -27.47
CA ALA A 127 -17.15 5.14 -26.32
C ALA A 127 -15.65 5.23 -25.98
N VAL A 128 -14.92 4.10 -26.03
CA VAL A 128 -13.46 4.09 -25.79
C VAL A 128 -12.69 4.88 -26.86
N ALA A 129 -13.13 4.84 -28.12
CA ALA A 129 -12.51 5.61 -29.20
C ALA A 129 -12.66 7.14 -28.99
N GLU A 130 -13.76 7.57 -28.41
CA GLU A 130 -14.08 8.99 -28.20
C GLU A 130 -13.50 9.59 -26.92
N MET A 131 -13.09 8.74 -25.97
CA MET A 131 -12.41 9.16 -24.74
C MET A 131 -11.08 9.89 -24.97
N GLY A 132 -10.55 9.88 -26.19
CA GLY A 132 -9.41 10.72 -26.58
C GLY A 132 -9.70 12.22 -26.55
N ASN A 133 -10.98 12.62 -26.56
CA ASN A 133 -11.41 14.01 -26.54
C ASN A 133 -11.46 14.57 -25.11
N ALA A 134 -10.92 15.77 -24.91
CA ALA A 134 -10.87 16.44 -23.59
C ALA A 134 -12.28 16.70 -23.00
N ASP A 135 -13.29 16.88 -23.85
CA ASP A 135 -14.67 17.16 -23.44
C ASP A 135 -15.52 15.90 -23.20
N PHE A 136 -14.93 14.70 -23.30
CA PHE A 136 -15.68 13.46 -23.12
C PHE A 136 -16.15 13.29 -21.67
N VAL A 137 -17.47 13.19 -21.49
CA VAL A 137 -18.14 12.89 -20.22
C VAL A 137 -18.96 11.63 -20.42
N LEU A 138 -18.56 10.55 -19.75
CA LEU A 138 -19.14 9.21 -19.94
C LEU A 138 -20.67 9.19 -19.78
N VAL A 139 -21.17 9.79 -18.69
CA VAL A 139 -22.61 9.81 -18.39
C VAL A 139 -23.39 10.52 -19.50
N THR A 140 -22.89 11.65 -19.98
CA THR A 140 -23.51 12.44 -21.05
C THR A 140 -23.43 11.71 -22.39
N ALA A 141 -22.29 11.08 -22.70
CA ALA A 141 -22.08 10.35 -23.95
C ALA A 141 -23.06 9.18 -24.10
N LEU A 142 -23.21 8.36 -23.05
CA LEU A 142 -24.12 7.21 -23.05
C LEU A 142 -25.60 7.62 -22.95
N SER A 143 -25.91 8.65 -22.16
CA SER A 143 -27.29 9.15 -22.01
C SER A 143 -27.80 9.80 -23.31
N SER A 144 -26.96 10.55 -24.03
CA SER A 144 -27.33 11.21 -25.29
C SER A 144 -27.63 10.23 -26.43
N ARG A 145 -27.07 9.01 -26.35
CA ARG A 145 -27.31 7.91 -27.31
C ARG A 145 -28.44 6.98 -26.88
N ASN A 146 -29.04 7.25 -25.72
CA ASN A 146 -30.07 6.41 -25.11
C ASN A 146 -29.59 4.97 -24.86
N GLU A 147 -28.27 4.79 -24.64
CA GLU A 147 -27.63 3.48 -24.45
C GLU A 147 -27.62 3.04 -22.98
N ALA A 148 -27.49 4.00 -22.06
CA ALA A 148 -27.65 3.78 -20.63
C ALA A 148 -28.06 5.09 -19.95
N SER A 149 -29.01 5.03 -19.00
CA SER A 149 -29.39 6.20 -18.20
C SER A 149 -28.34 6.52 -17.13
N SER A 150 -28.29 7.78 -16.68
CA SER A 150 -27.41 8.21 -15.58
C SER A 150 -27.58 7.35 -14.31
N VAL A 151 -28.82 6.97 -13.99
CA VAL A 151 -29.13 6.09 -12.84
C VAL A 151 -28.52 4.70 -13.02
N GLN A 152 -28.69 4.08 -14.19
CA GLN A 152 -28.11 2.77 -14.49
C GLN A 152 -26.58 2.79 -14.47
N ILE A 153 -25.99 3.88 -14.96
CA ILE A 153 -24.54 4.05 -14.99
C ILE A 153 -23.99 4.10 -13.56
N VAL A 154 -24.61 4.92 -12.71
CA VAL A 154 -24.20 5.08 -11.31
C VAL A 154 -24.42 3.79 -10.53
N GLU A 155 -25.58 3.15 -10.62
CA GLU A 155 -25.86 1.88 -9.94
C GLU A 155 -24.88 0.77 -10.33
N ALA A 156 -24.59 0.63 -11.62
CA ALA A 156 -23.63 -0.37 -12.10
C ALA A 156 -22.21 -0.07 -11.64
N THR A 157 -21.82 1.21 -11.62
CA THR A 157 -20.50 1.65 -11.16
C THR A 157 -20.33 1.40 -9.66
N ILE A 158 -21.34 1.74 -8.84
CA ILE A 158 -21.37 1.43 -7.40
C ILE A 158 -21.20 -0.08 -7.18
N LYS A 159 -21.97 -0.88 -7.90
CA LYS A 159 -21.93 -2.35 -7.80
C LYS A 159 -20.59 -2.92 -8.26
N GLY A 160 -20.05 -2.42 -9.38
CA GLY A 160 -18.79 -2.90 -9.97
C GLY A 160 -17.55 -2.51 -9.17
N MET A 161 -17.55 -1.32 -8.56
CA MET A 161 -16.48 -0.85 -7.66
C MET A 161 -16.67 -1.36 -6.22
N ALA A 162 -17.82 -1.95 -5.93
CA ALA A 162 -18.26 -2.38 -4.61
C ALA A 162 -18.19 -1.25 -3.58
N LEU A 163 -18.70 -0.07 -3.97
CA LEU A 163 -18.75 1.11 -3.12
C LEU A 163 -19.91 0.99 -2.12
N PRO A 164 -19.67 1.19 -0.81
CA PRO A 164 -20.76 1.23 0.17
C PRO A 164 -21.66 2.44 -0.07
N THR A 165 -22.96 2.29 0.15
CA THR A 165 -23.92 3.41 0.08
C THR A 165 -24.12 4.00 1.48
N ALA A 166 -24.19 5.33 1.57
CA ALA A 166 -24.42 6.04 2.83
C ALA A 166 -25.80 6.70 2.84
N ASP A 167 -26.61 6.39 3.84
CA ASP A 167 -27.86 7.09 4.12
C ASP A 167 -27.56 8.33 5.00
N LEU A 168 -27.53 9.50 4.37
CA LEU A 168 -27.22 10.78 5.03
C LEU A 168 -28.38 11.36 5.85
N ALA A 169 -29.53 10.67 5.92
CA ALA A 169 -30.57 10.95 6.90
C ALA A 169 -30.25 10.32 8.27
N VAL A 170 -29.51 9.20 8.27
CA VAL A 170 -29.13 8.44 9.47
C VAL A 170 -27.71 8.76 9.91
N VAL A 171 -26.77 8.77 8.95
CA VAL A 171 -25.34 9.01 9.20
C VAL A 171 -25.08 10.51 9.13
N THR A 172 -24.60 11.09 10.23
CA THR A 172 -24.25 12.52 10.28
C THR A 172 -22.76 12.70 10.51
N PRO A 173 -22.15 13.73 9.89
CA PRO A 173 -20.75 14.08 10.14
C PRO A 173 -20.48 14.33 11.62
N ASP A 174 -19.41 13.73 12.15
CA ASP A 174 -18.88 14.07 13.48
C ASP A 174 -18.31 15.51 13.51
N GLU A 175 -18.07 16.05 14.72
CA GLU A 175 -17.63 17.44 14.91
C GLU A 175 -16.26 17.71 14.24
N ARG A 176 -15.39 16.70 14.14
CA ARG A 176 -14.09 16.81 13.48
C ARG A 176 -14.24 16.86 11.96
N SER A 177 -15.12 16.03 11.40
CA SER A 177 -15.41 15.88 9.97
C SER A 177 -16.03 17.13 9.39
N ARG A 178 -16.94 17.78 10.14
CA ARG A 178 -17.51 19.08 9.78
C ARG A 178 -16.42 20.13 9.60
N ASN A 179 -15.42 20.12 10.48
CA ASN A 179 -14.39 21.14 10.48
C ASN A 179 -13.27 20.89 9.46
N PHE A 180 -13.31 19.82 8.66
CA PHE A 180 -12.27 19.55 7.66
C PHE A 180 -12.33 20.46 6.44
N CYS A 181 -13.52 20.94 6.06
CA CYS A 181 -13.70 21.68 4.82
C CYS A 181 -14.73 22.80 4.98
N PRO A 182 -14.49 23.97 4.36
CA PRO A 182 -15.50 25.02 4.28
C PRO A 182 -16.76 24.55 3.56
N ALA A 183 -17.94 25.00 4.02
CA ALA A 183 -19.22 24.65 3.42
C ALA A 183 -19.31 25.01 1.92
N GLY A 184 -18.72 26.14 1.52
CA GLY A 184 -18.66 26.56 0.12
C GLY A 184 -17.88 25.59 -0.77
N PHE A 185 -16.84 24.95 -0.22
CA PHE A 185 -16.07 23.92 -0.92
C PHE A 185 -16.88 22.63 -1.06
N LEU A 186 -17.47 22.15 0.04
CA LEU A 186 -18.29 20.93 0.05
C LEU A 186 -19.44 20.99 -0.97
N ARG A 187 -20.10 22.16 -1.10
CA ARG A 187 -21.19 22.37 -2.09
C ARG A 187 -20.70 22.35 -3.54
N ARG A 188 -19.53 22.92 -3.82
CA ARG A 188 -18.96 22.95 -5.18
C ARG A 188 -18.42 21.59 -5.59
N ALA A 189 -17.75 20.91 -4.66
CA ALA A 189 -17.15 19.60 -4.91
C ALA A 189 -18.19 18.46 -4.89
N LEU A 190 -19.34 18.63 -4.20
CA LEU A 190 -20.37 17.59 -4.02
C LEU A 190 -19.89 16.36 -3.23
N PHE A 191 -19.13 16.60 -2.17
CA PHE A 191 -18.69 15.56 -1.22
C PHE A 191 -19.05 15.93 0.22
N LEU A 192 -19.12 14.93 1.10
CA LEU A 192 -19.34 15.12 2.53
C LEU A 192 -18.50 14.15 3.39
N PRO A 193 -17.56 14.62 4.22
CA PRO A 193 -16.87 13.81 5.20
C PRO A 193 -17.82 13.38 6.34
N LEU A 194 -17.82 12.09 6.72
CA LEU A 194 -18.76 11.52 7.71
C LEU A 194 -18.11 11.15 9.04
N GLU A 195 -16.97 10.48 9.03
CA GLU A 195 -16.27 9.99 10.23
C GLU A 195 -14.79 10.35 10.17
N ALA A 196 -14.21 10.69 11.32
CA ALA A 196 -12.83 11.16 11.45
C ALA A 196 -12.05 10.48 12.60
N ASP A 197 -12.16 9.16 12.74
CA ASP A 197 -11.40 8.37 13.74
C ASP A 197 -10.35 7.48 13.06
N GLY A 198 -9.28 8.10 12.55
CA GLY A 198 -8.16 7.42 11.88
C GLY A 198 -8.40 7.08 10.41
N LEU A 199 -9.66 7.00 9.98
CA LEU A 199 -10.08 6.88 8.58
C LEU A 199 -11.04 8.03 8.25
N VAL A 200 -10.99 8.58 7.03
CA VAL A 200 -11.93 9.62 6.56
C VAL A 200 -12.93 8.97 5.64
N ARG A 201 -14.15 8.70 6.11
CA ARG A 201 -15.22 8.21 5.22
C ARG A 201 -15.83 9.38 4.47
N LEU A 202 -15.82 9.32 3.14
CA LEU A 202 -16.24 10.40 2.26
C LEU A 202 -17.45 9.97 1.43
N ALA A 203 -18.57 10.66 1.60
CA ALA A 203 -19.72 10.52 0.72
C ALA A 203 -19.49 11.29 -0.58
N THR A 204 -19.71 10.64 -1.73
CA THR A 204 -19.63 11.22 -3.07
C THR A 204 -20.88 10.96 -3.90
N ALA A 205 -21.26 11.93 -4.73
CA ALA A 205 -22.27 11.75 -5.78
C ALA A 205 -21.69 11.15 -7.06
N ASP A 206 -20.38 11.27 -7.28
CA ASP A 206 -19.68 10.69 -8.42
C ASP A 206 -18.62 9.68 -7.94
N PRO A 207 -18.88 8.37 -8.09
CA PRO A 207 -17.93 7.32 -7.70
C PRO A 207 -16.64 7.29 -8.56
N LEU A 208 -16.61 8.00 -9.68
CA LEU A 208 -15.47 8.06 -10.61
C LEU A 208 -14.57 9.28 -10.38
N ASP A 209 -15.02 10.22 -9.56
CA ASP A 209 -14.24 11.38 -9.15
C ASP A 209 -13.50 11.06 -7.84
N LEU A 210 -12.20 10.78 -7.98
CA LEU A 210 -11.31 10.51 -6.84
C LEU A 210 -10.52 11.75 -6.42
N SER A 211 -10.61 12.86 -7.18
CA SER A 211 -9.79 14.05 -6.98
C SER A 211 -9.93 14.61 -5.55
N VAL A 212 -11.15 14.59 -5.02
CA VAL A 212 -11.46 15.08 -3.68
C VAL A 212 -11.04 14.09 -2.60
N ALA A 213 -11.07 12.78 -2.88
CA ALA A 213 -10.57 11.76 -1.96
C ALA A 213 -9.04 11.85 -1.80
N ASP A 214 -8.32 12.01 -2.91
CA ASP A 214 -6.86 12.19 -2.92
C ASP A 214 -6.48 13.51 -2.24
N LEU A 215 -7.20 14.59 -2.55
CA LEU A 215 -7.01 15.89 -1.90
C LEU A 215 -7.25 15.81 -0.39
N LEU A 216 -8.33 15.15 0.05
CA LEU A 216 -8.59 14.96 1.47
C LEU A 216 -7.56 14.05 2.13
N ALA A 217 -7.03 13.06 1.42
CA ALA A 217 -5.96 12.23 1.93
C ALA A 217 -4.68 13.05 2.17
N ILE A 218 -4.34 13.95 1.23
CA ILE A 218 -3.23 14.90 1.36
C ILE A 218 -3.46 15.86 2.53
N ILE A 219 -4.65 16.48 2.61
CA ILE A 219 -4.98 17.49 3.63
C ILE A 219 -5.04 16.88 5.04
N THR A 220 -5.58 15.66 5.16
CA THR A 220 -5.81 15.04 6.47
C THR A 220 -4.67 14.11 6.90
N GLY A 221 -3.76 13.76 5.99
CA GLY A 221 -2.74 12.73 6.21
C GLY A 221 -3.31 11.33 6.48
N ARG A 222 -4.56 11.08 6.05
CA ARG A 222 -5.33 9.86 6.35
C ARG A 222 -5.90 9.26 5.08
N THR A 223 -6.09 7.95 5.06
CA THR A 223 -6.75 7.28 3.93
C THR A 223 -8.23 7.65 3.88
N ALA A 224 -8.68 8.10 2.70
CA ALA A 224 -10.07 8.36 2.41
C ALA A 224 -10.78 7.08 1.92
N LEU A 225 -11.91 6.74 2.53
CA LEU A 225 -12.77 5.64 2.10
C LEU A 225 -14.04 6.21 1.47
N LEU A 226 -14.26 5.90 0.20
CA LEU A 226 -15.43 6.40 -0.53
C LEU A 226 -16.68 5.60 -0.20
N CYS A 227 -17.78 6.32 -0.06
CA CYS A 227 -19.13 5.80 -0.08
C CYS A 227 -19.99 6.64 -1.03
N TYR A 228 -20.96 6.02 -1.68
CA TYR A 228 -21.88 6.73 -2.56
C TYR A 228 -23.06 7.29 -1.78
N ALA A 229 -23.45 8.53 -2.07
CA ALA A 229 -24.72 9.10 -1.65
C ALA A 229 -25.29 9.98 -2.77
N PRO A 230 -26.63 10.02 -2.95
CA PRO A 230 -27.25 10.90 -3.94
C PRO A 230 -26.88 12.37 -3.75
N GLN A 231 -26.71 13.10 -4.85
CA GLN A 231 -26.35 14.53 -4.82
C GLN A 231 -27.31 15.36 -3.96
N ALA A 232 -28.62 15.11 -4.05
CA ALA A 232 -29.63 15.81 -3.26
C ALA A 232 -29.44 15.58 -1.75
N ASP A 233 -29.05 14.37 -1.36
CA ASP A 233 -28.83 14.01 0.04
C ASP A 233 -27.56 14.64 0.59
N ILE A 234 -26.49 14.71 -0.22
CA ILE A 234 -25.24 15.39 0.12
C ILE A 234 -25.50 16.89 0.35
N ILE A 235 -26.19 17.56 -0.59
CA ILE A 235 -26.53 18.98 -0.46
C ILE A 235 -27.41 19.21 0.77
N GLY A 236 -28.42 18.36 0.97
CA GLY A 236 -29.30 18.42 2.14
C GLY A 236 -28.53 18.26 3.45
N ALA A 237 -27.59 17.32 3.51
CA ALA A 237 -26.75 17.08 4.67
C ALA A 237 -25.80 18.25 4.95
N ILE A 238 -25.13 18.80 3.92
CA ILE A 238 -24.28 19.99 4.04
C ILE A 238 -25.08 21.18 4.61
N ASN A 239 -26.30 21.39 4.14
CA ASN A 239 -27.15 22.49 4.62
C ASN A 239 -27.59 22.28 6.08
N ARG A 240 -27.75 21.04 6.54
CA ARG A 240 -28.04 20.72 7.95
C ARG A 240 -26.82 20.90 8.86
N THR A 241 -25.62 20.58 8.38
CA THR A 241 -24.40 20.57 9.20
C THR A 241 -23.60 21.86 9.17
N HIS A 242 -23.78 22.70 8.13
CA HIS A 242 -23.13 24.00 7.96
C HIS A 242 -24.13 25.15 7.72
N PRO A 243 -24.92 25.53 8.74
CA PRO A 243 -25.94 26.56 8.60
C PRO A 243 -25.39 27.99 8.42
N GLU A 244 -24.11 28.24 8.71
CA GLU A 244 -23.56 29.60 8.84
C GLU A 244 -23.30 30.34 7.51
N ILE A 245 -23.41 29.69 6.35
CA ILE A 245 -23.25 30.35 5.05
C ILE A 245 -24.29 29.79 4.08
N ALA A 246 -25.43 30.45 3.94
CA ALA A 246 -26.36 30.24 2.84
C ALA A 246 -26.07 31.26 1.73
N PRO A 247 -25.71 30.87 0.49
CA PRO A 247 -25.86 31.76 -0.64
C PRO A 247 -27.33 31.73 -1.10
N ALA A 248 -27.91 32.91 -1.25
CA ALA A 248 -29.17 33.11 -1.94
C ALA A 248 -28.99 32.81 -3.44
N LEU A 249 -29.62 31.74 -3.95
CA LEU A 249 -29.89 31.56 -5.37
C LEU A 249 -31.27 30.90 -5.49
N GLU A 250 -32.18 31.62 -6.15
CA GLU A 250 -33.58 31.24 -6.37
C GLU A 250 -33.71 30.03 -7.32
N PRO A 251 -34.69 29.13 -7.11
CA PRO A 251 -34.96 28.02 -8.02
C PRO A 251 -35.79 28.49 -9.22
N ALA A 252 -35.26 28.29 -10.43
CA ALA A 252 -36.05 28.36 -11.66
C ALA A 252 -36.98 27.14 -11.74
N MET A 253 -38.26 27.44 -11.89
CA MET A 253 -39.40 26.53 -11.97
C MET A 253 -39.35 25.63 -13.21
N VAL A 254 -39.63 24.33 -13.03
CA VAL A 254 -40.32 23.50 -14.04
C VAL A 254 -41.37 22.64 -13.30
N GLU A 255 -42.63 23.04 -13.43
CA GLU A 255 -43.86 22.25 -13.19
C GLU A 255 -43.96 21.11 -14.22
N GLN A 256 -44.56 19.92 -14.07
CA GLN A 256 -45.64 19.31 -13.26
C GLN A 256 -45.66 17.78 -13.65
N PRO A 257 -46.61 16.89 -13.28
CA PRO A 257 -47.70 16.96 -12.30
C PRO A 257 -47.82 15.76 -11.33
N THR A 258 -48.56 16.00 -10.25
CA THR A 258 -49.10 15.08 -9.24
C THR A 258 -50.27 14.22 -9.73
N LEU A 259 -50.41 13.00 -9.20
CA LEU A 259 -51.70 12.29 -9.07
C LEU A 259 -51.84 11.59 -7.69
N THR A 260 -52.67 12.21 -6.84
CA THR A 260 -53.78 11.66 -6.01
C THR A 260 -53.57 10.51 -4.96
N SER A 261 -53.59 10.93 -3.69
CA SER A 261 -54.48 10.54 -2.56
C SER A 261 -54.72 9.08 -2.08
N ALA A 262 -54.22 8.80 -0.85
CA ALA A 262 -54.89 8.32 0.40
C ALA A 262 -55.84 7.07 0.42
N PRO A 263 -56.18 6.42 1.58
CA PRO A 263 -55.91 6.77 2.99
C PRO A 263 -55.47 5.61 3.95
N LYS A 264 -55.11 5.99 5.20
CA LYS A 264 -54.89 5.17 6.41
C LYS A 264 -56.20 4.59 7.00
N PRO A 265 -56.09 3.64 7.95
CA PRO A 265 -56.78 3.73 9.25
C PRO A 265 -55.82 3.42 10.44
N GLN A 266 -55.58 4.29 11.41
CA GLN A 266 -56.33 4.68 12.63
C GLN A 266 -56.50 3.63 13.77
N THR A 267 -55.67 3.81 14.82
CA THR A 267 -56.01 3.92 16.28
C THR A 267 -56.58 2.69 17.05
N ARG A 268 -56.42 2.44 18.37
CA ARG A 268 -56.04 3.21 19.59
C ARG A 268 -55.83 2.23 20.81
N PRO A 269 -55.75 2.63 22.12
CA PRO A 269 -54.65 2.27 23.04
C PRO A 269 -55.09 1.51 24.33
N THR A 270 -54.19 1.29 25.29
CA THR A 270 -54.39 1.42 26.77
C THR A 270 -53.11 1.04 27.56
N GLY A 271 -52.74 1.82 28.59
CA GLY A 271 -51.69 1.51 29.59
C GLY A 271 -52.28 0.80 30.83
N PRO A 272 -51.72 0.89 32.07
CA PRO A 272 -50.38 1.26 32.54
C PRO A 272 -49.69 0.21 33.47
N THR A 273 -48.44 0.50 33.84
CA THR A 273 -47.45 -0.06 34.84
C THR A 273 -47.97 -0.64 36.18
N PRO A 274 -47.22 -1.44 37.02
CA PRO A 274 -45.84 -1.17 37.48
C PRO A 274 -44.88 -2.33 37.95
N VAL A 275 -43.58 -1.95 37.98
CA VAL A 275 -42.43 -2.20 38.89
C VAL A 275 -42.48 -3.28 40.01
N GLU A 276 -41.49 -4.19 40.00
CA GLU A 276 -40.71 -4.72 41.15
C GLU A 276 -39.26 -4.94 40.60
N GLY A 277 -38.13 -4.51 41.17
CA GLY A 277 -37.69 -4.51 42.57
C GLY A 277 -36.54 -5.52 42.73
N LYS A 278 -35.28 -5.17 42.40
CA LYS A 278 -34.09 -6.00 42.69
C LYS A 278 -33.12 -5.29 43.64
N PRO A 279 -32.59 -5.98 44.68
CA PRO A 279 -31.71 -5.39 45.67
C PRO A 279 -30.21 -5.44 45.30
N ALA A 280 -29.47 -4.72 46.16
CA ALA A 280 -28.10 -4.25 46.10
C ALA A 280 -26.96 -5.26 45.84
N ALA A 281 -25.86 -4.67 45.40
CA ALA A 281 -24.56 -5.23 45.03
C ALA A 281 -23.73 -5.78 46.21
N GLN A 282 -22.86 -6.74 45.87
CA GLN A 282 -21.64 -7.11 46.58
C GLN A 282 -20.51 -7.43 45.57
N PRO A 283 -19.23 -7.33 45.96
CA PRO A 283 -18.13 -6.92 45.08
C PRO A 283 -17.44 -8.07 44.32
N GLU A 284 -16.87 -7.70 43.18
CA GLU A 284 -16.24 -8.55 42.17
C GLU A 284 -14.95 -9.25 42.64
N ALA A 285 -14.86 -10.54 42.35
CA ALA A 285 -13.63 -11.33 42.32
C ALA A 285 -13.12 -11.42 40.87
N PRO A 286 -11.79 -11.52 40.63
CA PRO A 286 -11.21 -11.40 39.30
C PRO A 286 -11.67 -12.53 38.36
N GLN A 287 -12.30 -12.15 37.25
CA GLN A 287 -12.78 -13.08 36.23
C GLN A 287 -11.58 -13.79 35.56
N LYS A 288 -11.62 -15.12 35.61
CA LYS A 288 -10.76 -16.01 34.85
C LYS A 288 -10.95 -15.72 33.36
N VAL A 289 -9.86 -15.40 32.68
CA VAL A 289 -9.78 -15.29 31.22
C VAL A 289 -10.23 -16.63 30.62
N ALA A 290 -11.29 -16.60 29.82
CA ALA A 290 -11.77 -17.75 29.07
C ALA A 290 -10.70 -18.21 28.05
N PRO A 291 -10.58 -19.53 27.80
CA PRO A 291 -9.58 -20.05 26.87
C PRO A 291 -9.80 -19.48 25.44
N PRO A 292 -8.73 -19.32 24.64
CA PRO A 292 -8.86 -18.88 23.26
C PRO A 292 -9.71 -19.87 22.46
N ARG A 293 -10.68 -19.33 21.72
CA ARG A 293 -11.59 -20.09 20.85
C ARG A 293 -10.78 -20.98 19.91
N ARG A 294 -11.19 -22.25 19.78
CA ARG A 294 -10.79 -23.11 18.66
C ARG A 294 -10.99 -22.31 17.37
N VAL A 295 -10.05 -22.40 16.44
CA VAL A 295 -10.30 -22.00 15.06
C VAL A 295 -11.35 -22.98 14.53
N GLU A 296 -12.61 -22.62 14.71
CA GLU A 296 -13.71 -23.29 14.06
C GLU A 296 -13.53 -23.09 12.56
N PRO A 297 -13.87 -24.09 11.71
CA PRO A 297 -14.00 -23.82 10.28
C PRO A 297 -14.92 -22.61 10.16
N MET A 298 -14.53 -21.61 9.37
CA MET A 298 -15.39 -20.46 9.06
C MET A 298 -16.52 -20.91 8.11
N ALA A 299 -17.27 -21.91 8.54
CA ALA A 299 -18.40 -22.51 7.88
C ALA A 299 -19.64 -21.93 8.54
N ARG A 300 -20.01 -20.72 8.09
CA ARG A 300 -21.35 -20.09 8.11
C ARG A 300 -21.24 -18.55 8.13
N ILE A 301 -20.59 -18.00 7.12
CA ILE A 301 -20.75 -16.58 6.75
C ILE A 301 -20.90 -16.56 5.22
N VAL A 302 -22.05 -16.99 4.69
CA VAL A 302 -22.29 -16.92 3.24
C VAL A 302 -23.68 -16.39 2.89
N ASP A 303 -24.65 -16.33 3.82
CA ASP A 303 -26.01 -15.98 3.40
C ASP A 303 -26.30 -14.47 3.26
N THR A 304 -25.39 -13.56 3.60
CA THR A 304 -25.64 -12.09 3.46
C THR A 304 -24.40 -11.19 3.28
N THR A 305 -23.18 -11.74 3.20
CA THR A 305 -21.95 -10.94 3.28
C THR A 305 -21.52 -10.41 1.92
N SER A 306 -21.26 -9.11 1.84
CA SER A 306 -20.75 -8.48 0.62
C SER A 306 -19.36 -9.02 0.26
N THR A 307 -19.01 -9.06 -1.02
CA THR A 307 -17.66 -9.47 -1.47
C THR A 307 -16.54 -8.67 -0.78
N VAL A 308 -16.81 -7.40 -0.43
CA VAL A 308 -15.87 -6.52 0.27
C VAL A 308 -15.59 -7.02 1.68
N GLU A 309 -16.63 -7.33 2.44
CA GLU A 309 -16.50 -7.86 3.81
C GLU A 309 -15.81 -9.22 3.80
N LEU A 310 -16.09 -10.08 2.81
CA LEU A 310 -15.41 -11.37 2.67
C LEU A 310 -13.91 -11.20 2.43
N VAL A 311 -13.52 -10.33 1.49
CA VAL A 311 -12.09 -10.04 1.22
C VAL A 311 -11.42 -9.43 2.45
N SER A 312 -12.10 -8.48 3.11
CA SER A 312 -11.59 -7.85 4.34
C SER A 312 -11.38 -8.89 5.44
N SER A 313 -12.35 -9.78 5.65
CA SER A 313 -12.27 -10.87 6.64
C SER A 313 -11.14 -11.86 6.33
N ILE A 314 -10.89 -12.17 5.05
CA ILE A 314 -9.77 -13.03 4.64
C ILE A 314 -8.44 -12.36 5.01
N ILE A 315 -8.28 -11.06 4.71
CA ILE A 315 -7.07 -10.30 5.01
C ILE A 315 -6.87 -10.17 6.52
N GLU A 316 -7.91 -9.80 7.27
CA GLU A 316 -7.92 -9.71 8.74
C GLU A 316 -7.51 -11.04 9.37
N ALA A 317 -8.10 -12.15 8.94
CA ALA A 317 -7.75 -13.47 9.44
C ALA A 317 -6.29 -13.83 9.14
N ALA A 318 -5.77 -13.47 7.97
CA ALA A 318 -4.38 -13.72 7.59
C ALA A 318 -3.41 -12.92 8.48
N VAL A 319 -3.70 -11.64 8.72
CA VAL A 319 -2.90 -10.78 9.61
C VAL A 319 -2.97 -11.27 11.06
N ALA A 320 -4.16 -11.58 11.57
CA ALA A 320 -4.35 -12.08 12.93
C ALA A 320 -3.62 -13.41 13.19
N THR A 321 -3.54 -14.28 12.19
CA THR A 321 -2.81 -15.55 12.24
C THR A 321 -1.32 -15.44 11.90
N ARG A 322 -0.81 -14.21 11.67
CA ARG A 322 0.59 -13.93 11.27
C ARG A 322 1.03 -14.70 10.02
N ALA A 323 0.14 -14.79 9.04
CA ALA A 323 0.46 -15.38 7.75
C ALA A 323 1.48 -14.51 6.97
N THR A 324 2.41 -15.14 6.25
CA THR A 324 3.33 -14.45 5.33
C THR A 324 2.74 -14.30 3.93
N ASP A 325 1.86 -15.22 3.52
CA ASP A 325 1.24 -15.22 2.20
C ASP A 325 -0.20 -15.72 2.27
N ILE A 326 -1.11 -15.10 1.52
CA ILE A 326 -2.48 -15.57 1.24
C ILE A 326 -2.48 -16.17 -0.16
N HIS A 327 -2.93 -17.41 -0.28
CA HIS A 327 -3.05 -18.12 -1.55
C HIS A 327 -4.53 -18.30 -1.90
N LEU A 328 -4.92 -17.82 -3.08
CA LEU A 328 -6.25 -17.94 -3.67
C LEU A 328 -6.13 -18.81 -4.90
N GLU A 329 -6.64 -20.04 -4.81
CA GLU A 329 -6.39 -21.08 -5.81
C GLU A 329 -7.70 -21.63 -6.37
N PRO A 330 -8.01 -21.38 -7.65
CA PRO A 330 -9.20 -21.93 -8.27
C PRO A 330 -9.14 -23.45 -8.29
N GLN A 331 -10.24 -24.08 -7.93
CA GLN A 331 -10.43 -25.52 -7.91
C GLN A 331 -11.46 -25.93 -8.96
N ALA A 332 -11.64 -27.25 -9.10
CA ALA A 332 -12.73 -27.79 -9.88
C ALA A 332 -14.09 -27.29 -9.33
N GLN A 333 -15.12 -27.36 -10.19
CA GLN A 333 -16.47 -26.85 -9.88
C GLN A 333 -16.53 -25.34 -9.56
N GLY A 334 -15.49 -24.57 -9.90
CA GLY A 334 -15.45 -23.11 -9.75
C GLY A 334 -15.15 -22.60 -8.35
N LEU A 335 -14.97 -23.50 -7.37
CA LEU A 335 -14.60 -23.15 -6.00
C LEU A 335 -13.25 -22.43 -5.95
N LEU A 336 -13.09 -21.51 -5.01
CA LEU A 336 -11.82 -20.82 -4.77
C LEU A 336 -11.27 -21.23 -3.40
N ARG A 337 -10.20 -22.01 -3.39
CA ARG A 337 -9.55 -22.45 -2.16
C ARG A 337 -8.66 -21.33 -1.60
N VAL A 338 -8.83 -21.01 -0.33
CA VAL A 338 -8.03 -20.03 0.40
C VAL A 338 -7.09 -20.74 1.36
N ARG A 339 -5.78 -20.50 1.23
CA ARG A 339 -4.74 -21.03 2.12
C ARG A 339 -3.83 -19.93 2.64
N PHE A 340 -3.39 -20.02 3.87
CA PHE A 340 -2.38 -19.13 4.44
C PHE A 340 -1.04 -19.85 4.56
N ARG A 341 0.05 -19.14 4.30
CA ARG A 341 1.39 -19.59 4.71
C ARG A 341 1.68 -19.04 6.10
N ILE A 342 1.81 -19.92 7.09
CA ILE A 342 2.11 -19.55 8.48
C ILE A 342 3.38 -20.29 8.87
N ASP A 343 4.40 -19.56 9.35
CA ASP A 343 5.71 -20.10 9.71
C ASP A 343 6.33 -21.02 8.62
N GLY A 344 6.12 -20.66 7.36
CA GLY A 344 6.61 -21.39 6.18
C GLY A 344 5.72 -22.54 5.70
N SER A 345 4.70 -22.96 6.47
CA SER A 345 3.80 -24.07 6.14
C SER A 345 2.47 -23.58 5.58
N LEU A 346 1.87 -24.31 4.63
CA LEU A 346 0.57 -23.96 4.05
C LEU A 346 -0.58 -24.60 4.84
N HIS A 347 -1.54 -23.78 5.23
CA HIS A 347 -2.74 -24.18 5.96
C HIS A 347 -3.98 -23.81 5.14
N GLU A 348 -4.88 -24.77 4.90
CA GLU A 348 -6.18 -24.49 4.28
C GLU A 348 -7.12 -23.88 5.32
N VAL A 349 -7.72 -22.74 4.97
CA VAL A 349 -8.50 -21.93 5.92
C VAL A 349 -9.97 -21.95 5.57
N MET A 350 -10.30 -21.77 4.29
CA MET A 350 -11.67 -21.82 3.80
C MET A 350 -11.74 -22.09 2.30
N ASN A 351 -12.95 -22.44 1.83
CA ASN A 351 -13.29 -22.49 0.42
C ASN A 351 -14.38 -21.47 0.14
N VAL A 352 -14.16 -20.60 -0.85
CA VAL A 352 -15.12 -19.61 -1.32
C VAL A 352 -16.01 -20.25 -2.41
N PRO A 353 -17.35 -20.13 -2.33
CA PRO A 353 -18.27 -20.66 -3.33
C PRO A 353 -17.99 -20.14 -4.74
N ALA A 354 -18.37 -20.91 -5.75
CA ALA A 354 -18.10 -20.58 -7.16
C ALA A 354 -18.65 -19.21 -7.58
N GLU A 355 -19.80 -18.84 -7.06
CA GLU A 355 -20.48 -17.55 -7.29
C GLU A 355 -19.64 -16.35 -6.81
N LEU A 356 -18.85 -16.53 -5.75
CA LEU A 356 -18.03 -15.48 -5.13
C LEU A 356 -16.56 -15.53 -5.54
N SER A 357 -16.14 -16.60 -6.23
CA SER A 357 -14.76 -16.78 -6.70
C SER A 357 -14.28 -15.60 -7.58
N LEU A 358 -15.02 -15.27 -8.63
CA LEU A 358 -14.66 -14.16 -9.54
C LEU A 358 -14.80 -12.78 -8.89
N PRO A 359 -15.86 -12.49 -8.11
CA PRO A 359 -15.93 -11.26 -7.33
C PRO A 359 -14.73 -11.04 -6.40
N VAL A 360 -14.29 -12.08 -5.68
CA VAL A 360 -13.13 -11.99 -4.77
C VAL A 360 -11.85 -11.65 -5.53
N ILE A 361 -11.56 -12.36 -6.63
CA ILE A 361 -10.39 -12.07 -7.48
C ILE A 361 -10.44 -10.64 -8.02
N SER A 362 -11.62 -10.20 -8.49
CA SER A 362 -11.81 -8.87 -9.06
C SER A 362 -11.63 -7.76 -8.02
N ARG A 363 -12.14 -7.95 -6.80
CA ARG A 363 -11.97 -7.00 -5.70
C ARG A 363 -10.50 -6.81 -5.34
N ILE A 364 -9.73 -7.89 -5.30
CA ILE A 364 -8.29 -7.80 -4.99
C ILE A 364 -7.53 -7.13 -6.13
N LYS A 365 -7.87 -7.39 -7.39
CA LYS A 365 -7.31 -6.66 -8.53
C LYS A 365 -7.57 -5.16 -8.46
N VAL A 366 -8.77 -4.75 -8.05
CA VAL A 366 -9.09 -3.33 -7.84
C VAL A 366 -8.23 -2.73 -6.75
N LEU A 367 -8.08 -3.41 -5.60
CA LEU A 367 -7.20 -2.95 -4.52
C LEU A 367 -5.75 -2.78 -5.00
N ALA A 368 -5.25 -3.73 -5.78
CA ALA A 368 -3.88 -3.77 -6.27
C ALA A 368 -3.64 -2.98 -7.58
N ILE A 369 -4.62 -2.20 -8.05
CA ILE A 369 -4.54 -1.40 -9.29
C ILE A 369 -4.18 -2.26 -10.52
N MET A 370 -4.77 -3.46 -10.61
CA MET A 370 -4.59 -4.40 -11.72
C MET A 370 -5.74 -4.33 -12.74
N ASN A 371 -5.51 -4.79 -13.96
CA ASN A 371 -6.56 -4.91 -14.96
C ASN A 371 -7.48 -6.11 -14.64
N VAL A 372 -8.73 -5.80 -14.28
CA VAL A 372 -9.76 -6.77 -13.88
C VAL A 372 -10.21 -7.67 -15.04
N THR A 373 -10.21 -7.14 -16.26
CA THR A 373 -10.68 -7.83 -17.48
C THR A 373 -9.63 -8.77 -18.06
N GLU A 374 -8.35 -8.42 -17.95
CA GLU A 374 -7.27 -9.29 -18.40
C GLU A 374 -7.02 -10.38 -17.37
N ARG A 375 -7.11 -11.65 -17.80
CA ARG A 375 -6.97 -12.84 -16.93
C ARG A 375 -6.09 -13.92 -17.56
N ARG A 376 -5.59 -13.67 -18.77
CA ARG A 376 -4.81 -14.61 -19.59
C ARG A 376 -3.31 -14.33 -19.51
N ARG A 377 -2.93 -13.23 -18.85
CA ARG A 377 -1.54 -12.82 -18.63
C ARG A 377 -1.26 -12.67 -17.15
N PRO A 378 -0.04 -13.00 -16.68
CA PRO A 378 0.38 -12.66 -15.33
C PRO A 378 0.27 -11.15 -15.08
N GLN A 379 -0.07 -10.77 -13.87
CA GLN A 379 -0.15 -9.39 -13.40
C GLN A 379 0.41 -9.28 -11.99
N ASP A 380 1.10 -8.18 -11.72
CA ASP A 380 1.62 -7.85 -10.40
C ASP A 380 1.13 -6.46 -10.00
N GLY A 381 0.92 -6.26 -8.71
CA GLY A 381 0.35 -5.05 -8.16
C GLY A 381 0.58 -5.00 -6.67
N HIS A 382 0.25 -3.87 -6.06
CA HIS A 382 0.45 -3.69 -4.62
C HIS A 382 -0.63 -2.78 -4.04
N PHE A 383 -0.86 -2.91 -2.75
CA PHE A 383 -1.73 -2.02 -1.99
C PHE A 383 -1.35 -2.05 -0.52
N SER A 384 -1.61 -0.96 0.21
CA SER A 384 -1.34 -0.89 1.65
C SER A 384 -2.64 -0.77 2.44
N LEU A 385 -2.69 -1.36 3.63
CA LEU A 385 -3.80 -1.26 4.58
C LEU A 385 -3.29 -0.99 5.99
N ALA A 386 -3.95 -0.08 6.70
CA ALA A 386 -3.75 0.12 8.13
C ALA A 386 -4.78 -0.67 8.92
N MET A 387 -4.33 -1.54 9.83
CA MET A 387 -5.16 -2.44 10.63
C MET A 387 -4.63 -2.46 12.07
N GLU A 388 -5.49 -2.19 13.06
CA GLU A 388 -5.12 -2.16 14.49
C GLU A 388 -3.91 -1.24 14.81
N GLY A 389 -3.79 -0.10 14.10
CA GLY A 389 -2.66 0.83 14.27
C GLY A 389 -1.33 0.34 13.69
N ARG A 390 -1.34 -0.79 12.97
CA ARG A 390 -0.19 -1.32 12.23
C ARG A 390 -0.43 -1.15 10.73
N SER A 391 0.62 -0.86 9.99
CA SER A 391 0.54 -0.68 8.54
C SER A 391 1.07 -1.94 7.86
N PHE A 392 0.35 -2.42 6.86
CA PHE A 392 0.68 -3.62 6.09
C PHE A 392 0.72 -3.26 4.61
N ASP A 393 1.80 -3.64 3.94
CA ASP A 393 1.89 -3.61 2.49
C ASP A 393 1.63 -5.00 1.92
N PHE A 394 0.82 -5.08 0.87
CA PHE A 394 0.46 -6.31 0.20
C PHE A 394 0.99 -6.30 -1.21
N ARG A 395 1.88 -7.25 -1.52
CA ARG A 395 2.29 -7.51 -2.91
C ARG A 395 1.43 -8.60 -3.49
N VAL A 396 0.72 -8.28 -4.55
CA VAL A 396 -0.23 -9.18 -5.19
C VAL A 396 0.35 -9.65 -6.51
N SER A 397 0.36 -10.97 -6.73
CA SER A 397 0.70 -11.57 -8.01
C SER A 397 -0.46 -12.46 -8.45
N ALA A 398 -0.91 -12.26 -9.68
CA ALA A 398 -2.00 -12.99 -10.29
C ALA A 398 -1.51 -13.69 -11.55
N MET A 399 -1.83 -14.97 -11.70
CA MET A 399 -1.34 -15.81 -12.78
C MET A 399 -2.47 -16.65 -13.38
N PRO A 400 -2.58 -16.71 -14.73
CA PRO A 400 -3.55 -17.58 -15.38
C PRO A 400 -3.28 -19.05 -15.04
N SER A 401 -4.35 -19.81 -14.83
CA SER A 401 -4.31 -21.27 -14.71
C SER A 401 -5.48 -21.91 -15.46
N HIS A 402 -5.42 -23.22 -15.67
CA HIS A 402 -6.46 -23.97 -16.37
C HIS A 402 -7.88 -23.86 -15.75
N LEU A 403 -7.99 -23.63 -14.43
CA LEU A 403 -9.28 -23.56 -13.71
C LEU A 403 -9.71 -22.11 -13.42
N GLY A 404 -8.95 -21.13 -13.89
CA GLY A 404 -9.14 -19.72 -13.58
C GLY A 404 -7.86 -19.07 -13.08
N GLU A 405 -7.97 -17.87 -12.54
CA GLU A 405 -6.81 -17.10 -12.13
C GLU A 405 -6.39 -17.44 -10.70
N LYS A 406 -5.13 -17.86 -10.54
CA LYS A 406 -4.51 -18.06 -9.23
C LYS A 406 -3.94 -16.72 -8.77
N MET A 407 -4.15 -16.38 -7.51
CA MET A 407 -3.59 -15.16 -6.92
C MET A 407 -2.86 -15.45 -5.62
N VAL A 408 -1.77 -14.73 -5.37
CA VAL A 408 -0.99 -14.79 -4.14
C VAL A 408 -0.78 -13.37 -3.63
N LEU A 409 -1.11 -13.12 -2.37
CA LEU A 409 -0.86 -11.84 -1.70
C LEU A 409 0.22 -12.10 -0.66
N ARG A 410 1.39 -11.50 -0.82
CA ARG A 410 2.42 -11.49 0.21
C ARG A 410 2.14 -10.36 1.18
N ILE A 411 2.09 -10.70 2.46
CA ILE A 411 1.85 -9.73 3.54
C ILE A 411 3.20 -9.26 4.05
N LEU A 412 3.43 -7.96 3.96
CA LEU A 412 4.58 -7.27 4.52
C LEU A 412 4.06 -6.36 5.62
N GLU A 413 4.14 -6.80 6.87
CA GLU A 413 3.97 -5.88 7.99
C GLU A 413 5.08 -4.82 7.85
N GLN A 414 4.69 -3.55 7.72
CA GLN A 414 5.66 -2.46 7.77
C GLN A 414 6.26 -2.50 9.16
N ALA A 415 7.46 -3.07 9.24
CA ALA A 415 8.15 -3.20 10.51
C ALA A 415 8.24 -1.81 11.13
N THR A 416 7.95 -1.73 12.43
CA THR A 416 8.58 -0.72 13.27
C THR A 416 10.07 -0.84 12.97
N VAL A 417 10.64 0.16 12.27
CA VAL A 417 12.05 0.16 11.84
C VAL A 417 12.89 -0.38 12.98
N LEU A 418 13.54 -1.53 12.78
CA LEU A 418 14.30 -2.18 13.84
C LEU A 418 15.33 -1.18 14.37
N LYS A 419 15.32 -0.96 15.69
CA LYS A 419 16.13 0.08 16.35
C LYS A 419 17.61 -0.31 16.49
N GLY A 420 18.13 -1.11 15.56
CA GLY A 420 19.52 -1.51 15.46
C GLY A 420 19.81 -2.99 15.76
N LEU A 421 21.09 -3.34 15.80
CA LEU A 421 21.59 -4.72 15.85
C LEU A 421 21.15 -5.55 17.08
N GLY A 422 20.77 -4.90 18.19
CA GLY A 422 20.42 -5.58 19.44
C GLY A 422 19.12 -6.38 19.37
N GLU A 423 18.23 -6.07 18.42
CA GLU A 423 16.92 -6.72 18.27
C GLU A 423 16.97 -7.96 17.36
N LEU A 424 18.10 -8.22 16.69
CA LEU A 424 18.27 -9.33 15.74
C LEU A 424 18.38 -10.72 16.39
N GLY A 425 18.54 -10.78 17.72
CA GLY A 425 18.78 -12.04 18.44
C GLY A 425 20.20 -12.59 18.29
N LEU A 426 21.17 -11.71 17.97
CA LEU A 426 22.60 -12.04 18.02
C LEU A 426 23.03 -12.27 19.47
N ASN A 427 23.96 -13.20 19.70
CA ASN A 427 24.59 -13.29 21.01
C ASN A 427 25.58 -12.13 21.23
N VAL A 428 25.96 -11.87 22.48
CA VAL A 428 26.83 -10.73 22.85
C VAL A 428 28.11 -10.66 22.02
N LYS A 429 28.76 -11.80 21.76
CA LYS A 429 29.99 -11.87 20.96
C LYS A 429 29.73 -11.55 19.49
N GLN A 430 28.66 -12.09 18.91
CA GLN A 430 28.26 -11.85 17.54
C GLN A 430 27.85 -10.40 17.33
N GLU A 431 27.09 -9.82 18.26
CA GLU A 431 26.68 -8.42 18.20
C GLU A 431 27.90 -7.49 18.27
N ALA A 432 28.84 -7.74 19.19
CA ALA A 432 30.07 -6.96 19.29
C ALA A 432 30.90 -7.02 18.00
N GLU A 433 31.03 -8.21 17.40
CA GLU A 433 31.74 -8.37 16.13
C GLU A 433 31.01 -7.68 14.97
N MET A 434 29.68 -7.75 14.94
CA MET A 434 28.88 -7.06 13.95
C MET A 434 29.01 -5.54 14.07
N ARG A 435 28.97 -5.00 15.29
CA ARG A 435 29.22 -3.56 15.55
C ARG A 435 30.61 -3.14 15.10
N ARG A 436 31.64 -3.97 15.35
CA ARG A 436 33.01 -3.73 14.89
C ARG A 436 33.11 -3.67 13.36
N LEU A 437 32.41 -4.57 12.66
CA LEU A 437 32.41 -4.64 11.20
C LEU A 437 31.62 -3.49 10.57
N VAL A 438 30.48 -3.13 11.14
CA VAL A 438 29.62 -2.02 10.68
C VAL A 438 30.28 -0.66 10.93
N GLY A 439 31.12 -0.53 11.95
CA GLY A 439 31.88 0.69 12.23
C GLY A 439 33.19 0.86 11.44
N ARG A 440 33.47 0.00 10.44
CA ARG A 440 34.69 0.15 9.63
C ARG A 440 34.55 1.33 8.65
N PRO A 441 35.65 2.04 8.34
CA PRO A 441 35.60 3.14 7.38
C PRO A 441 35.34 2.65 5.95
N TYR A 442 35.80 1.44 5.61
CA TYR A 442 35.61 0.86 4.28
C TYR A 442 35.70 -0.67 4.32
N GLY A 443 35.30 -1.29 3.21
CA GLY A 443 35.40 -2.73 2.98
C GLY A 443 34.06 -3.35 2.61
N LEU A 444 34.11 -4.58 2.09
CA LEU A 444 32.93 -5.33 1.67
C LEU A 444 32.45 -6.26 2.78
N LEU A 445 31.23 -6.04 3.26
CA LEU A 445 30.52 -6.91 4.18
C LEU A 445 29.41 -7.68 3.43
N LEU A 446 29.43 -9.01 3.56
CA LEU A 446 28.44 -9.88 2.92
C LEU A 446 27.54 -10.56 3.94
N VAL A 447 26.22 -10.45 3.77
CA VAL A 447 25.25 -11.27 4.50
C VAL A 447 24.76 -12.39 3.59
N THR A 448 24.94 -13.63 4.00
CA THR A 448 24.63 -14.81 3.18
C THR A 448 23.58 -15.71 3.79
N GLY A 449 22.80 -16.34 2.92
CA GLY A 449 21.76 -17.27 3.30
C GLY A 449 20.69 -17.43 2.23
N PRO A 450 19.85 -18.48 2.33
CA PRO A 450 18.76 -18.74 1.41
C PRO A 450 17.70 -17.65 1.54
N THR A 451 16.70 -17.72 0.68
CA THR A 451 15.50 -16.89 0.77
C THR A 451 14.84 -17.07 2.14
N GLY A 452 14.36 -15.96 2.72
CA GLY A 452 13.70 -15.99 4.05
C GLY A 452 14.64 -16.16 5.24
N SER A 453 15.96 -16.04 5.08
CA SER A 453 16.92 -16.10 6.19
C SER A 453 17.07 -14.79 6.98
N GLY A 454 16.33 -13.73 6.62
CA GLY A 454 16.38 -12.43 7.29
C GLY A 454 17.56 -11.52 6.88
N LYS A 455 18.12 -11.70 5.68
CA LYS A 455 19.29 -10.93 5.21
C LYS A 455 19.01 -9.42 5.17
N THR A 456 17.90 -9.03 4.53
CA THR A 456 17.49 -7.62 4.40
C THR A 456 17.27 -6.99 5.76
N THR A 457 16.59 -7.71 6.67
CA THR A 457 16.38 -7.29 8.06
C THR A 457 17.69 -6.99 8.79
N THR A 458 18.69 -7.85 8.63
CA THR A 458 20.02 -7.65 9.23
C THR A 458 20.77 -6.47 8.59
N LEU A 459 20.71 -6.34 7.27
CA LEU A 459 21.33 -5.20 6.57
C LEU A 459 20.69 -3.88 6.99
N TYR A 460 19.37 -3.79 7.03
CA TYR A 460 18.66 -2.58 7.43
C TYR A 460 18.96 -2.21 8.89
N SER A 461 19.09 -3.21 9.78
CA SER A 461 19.51 -2.98 11.17
C SER A 461 20.94 -2.47 11.27
N ALA A 462 21.84 -2.96 10.40
CA ALA A 462 23.21 -2.47 10.30
C ALA A 462 23.25 -1.02 9.80
N LEU A 463 22.54 -0.71 8.71
CA LEU A 463 22.44 0.64 8.15
C LEU A 463 21.84 1.62 9.17
N SER A 464 20.75 1.24 9.84
CA SER A 464 20.13 2.06 10.89
C SER A 464 21.06 2.34 12.07
N THR A 465 22.02 1.45 12.36
CA THR A 465 23.01 1.63 13.43
C THR A 465 24.04 2.72 13.09
N ILE A 466 24.27 2.99 11.80
CA ILE A 466 25.23 4.00 11.31
C ILE A 466 24.54 5.17 10.62
N ASN A 467 23.22 5.21 10.63
CA ASN A 467 22.43 6.27 10.05
C ASN A 467 22.55 7.53 10.93
N ARG A 468 23.39 8.45 10.50
CA ARG A 468 23.63 9.74 11.15
C ARG A 468 23.81 10.82 10.09
N PRO A 469 23.46 12.09 10.38
CA PRO A 469 23.46 13.16 9.38
C PRO A 469 24.80 13.42 8.69
N ASP A 470 25.92 13.02 9.31
CA ASP A 470 27.27 13.14 8.78
C ASP A 470 27.75 11.92 7.98
N VAL A 471 26.87 10.96 7.67
CA VAL A 471 27.19 9.77 6.87
C VAL A 471 26.20 9.66 5.71
N ASN A 472 26.70 9.74 4.49
CA ASN A 472 25.90 9.55 3.29
C ASN A 472 25.72 8.07 2.97
N ILE A 473 24.50 7.57 3.12
CA ILE A 473 24.13 6.18 2.88
C ILE A 473 23.25 6.09 1.62
N THR A 474 23.69 5.31 0.64
CA THR A 474 22.92 5.00 -0.58
C THR A 474 22.70 3.50 -0.75
N THR A 475 21.48 3.07 -1.06
CA THR A 475 21.14 1.67 -1.33
C THR A 475 20.64 1.46 -2.76
N ILE A 476 20.85 0.27 -3.31
CA ILE A 476 20.32 -0.18 -4.60
C ILE A 476 19.63 -1.52 -4.38
N GLU A 477 18.31 -1.59 -4.57
CA GLU A 477 17.46 -2.70 -4.10
C GLU A 477 16.44 -3.16 -5.15
N ASP A 478 16.04 -4.43 -5.12
CA ASP A 478 15.10 -5.03 -6.08
C ASP A 478 14.06 -5.93 -5.37
N PRO A 479 12.93 -5.38 -4.90
CA PRO A 479 12.60 -3.96 -4.73
C PRO A 479 13.06 -3.40 -3.37
N VAL A 480 12.79 -2.11 -3.11
CA VAL A 480 12.90 -1.55 -1.75
C VAL A 480 11.80 -2.16 -0.87
N GLU A 481 12.18 -2.79 0.25
CA GLU A 481 11.21 -3.50 1.10
C GLU A 481 10.39 -2.57 1.98
N TYR A 482 11.04 -1.54 2.53
CA TYR A 482 10.39 -0.46 3.26
C TYR A 482 11.33 0.76 3.33
N GLN A 483 10.73 1.92 3.55
CA GLN A 483 11.47 3.19 3.59
C GLN A 483 12.25 3.34 4.90
N LEU A 484 13.54 3.62 4.79
CA LEU A 484 14.43 4.00 5.87
C LEU A 484 14.65 5.51 5.84
N GLU A 485 14.17 6.20 6.85
CA GLU A 485 14.39 7.64 6.98
C GLU A 485 15.88 7.97 7.08
N GLY A 486 16.33 9.02 6.37
CA GLY A 486 17.74 9.43 6.35
C GLY A 486 18.66 8.65 5.41
N ILE A 487 18.12 7.64 4.70
CA ILE A 487 18.88 6.82 3.76
C ILE A 487 18.33 7.02 2.34
N THR A 488 19.20 7.23 1.37
CA THR A 488 18.80 7.30 -0.04
C THR A 488 18.64 5.88 -0.57
N GLN A 489 17.41 5.47 -0.89
CA GLN A 489 17.12 4.13 -1.41
C GLN A 489 16.74 4.18 -2.89
N VAL A 490 17.51 3.51 -3.73
CA VAL A 490 17.27 3.40 -5.17
C VAL A 490 16.68 2.04 -5.46
N GLN A 491 15.48 2.01 -6.05
CA GLN A 491 14.90 0.79 -6.57
C GLN A 491 15.41 0.50 -7.98
N VAL A 492 15.78 -0.76 -8.21
CA VAL A 492 16.12 -1.27 -9.54
C VAL A 492 14.92 -1.17 -10.47
N ASP A 493 15.15 -0.65 -11.67
CA ASP A 493 14.17 -0.60 -12.73
C ASP A 493 14.83 -1.00 -14.06
N TYR A 494 14.64 -2.26 -14.44
CA TYR A 494 15.19 -2.80 -15.67
C TYR A 494 14.57 -2.17 -16.93
N ALA A 495 13.37 -1.56 -16.85
CA ALA A 495 12.72 -0.93 -18.01
C ALA A 495 13.46 0.32 -18.48
N ILE A 496 14.16 1.00 -17.56
CA ILE A 496 15.00 2.18 -17.84
C ILE A 496 16.50 1.88 -17.74
N GLU A 497 16.89 0.61 -17.73
CA GLU A 497 18.28 0.14 -17.61
C GLU A 497 18.97 0.55 -16.28
N LEU A 498 18.19 0.81 -15.23
CA LEU A 498 18.67 1.04 -13.87
C LEU A 498 18.78 -0.28 -13.12
N ASP A 499 19.73 -1.13 -13.52
CA ASP A 499 20.06 -2.39 -12.84
C ASP A 499 21.04 -2.19 -11.66
N PHE A 500 21.40 -3.27 -10.96
CA PHE A 500 22.34 -3.21 -9.84
C PHE A 500 23.70 -2.60 -10.21
N ALA A 501 24.26 -2.95 -11.38
CA ALA A 501 25.57 -2.46 -11.80
C ALA A 501 25.54 -0.96 -12.13
N ASN A 502 24.52 -0.52 -12.87
CA ASN A 502 24.33 0.88 -13.25
C ASN A 502 23.93 1.75 -12.05
N GLY A 503 23.04 1.25 -11.19
CA GLY A 503 22.69 1.89 -9.94
C GLY A 503 23.91 2.08 -9.04
N LEU A 504 24.73 1.03 -8.86
CA LEU A 504 25.95 1.11 -8.06
C LEU A 504 26.99 2.09 -8.65
N ARG A 505 27.13 2.14 -9.98
CA ARG A 505 27.98 3.16 -10.64
C ARG A 505 27.47 4.57 -10.41
N ALA A 506 26.16 4.76 -10.45
CA ALA A 506 25.55 6.06 -10.20
C ALA A 506 25.77 6.49 -8.75
N ALA A 507 25.53 5.59 -7.79
CA ALA A 507 25.76 5.82 -6.36
C ALA A 507 27.21 6.26 -6.08
N LEU A 508 28.21 5.66 -6.71
CA LEU A 508 29.62 6.07 -6.55
C LEU A 508 29.93 7.51 -6.99
N ARG A 509 29.02 8.17 -7.72
CA ARG A 509 29.14 9.59 -8.10
C ARG A 509 28.28 10.50 -7.22
N GLN A 510 27.70 9.98 -6.15
CA GLN A 510 26.86 10.73 -5.21
C GLN A 510 27.57 11.00 -3.88
N ASP A 511 28.91 10.89 -3.86
CA ASP A 511 29.74 11.07 -2.67
C ASP A 511 29.29 10.22 -1.45
N PRO A 512 29.03 8.89 -1.62
CA PRO A 512 28.55 8.06 -0.53
C PRO A 512 29.71 7.68 0.41
N ASP A 513 29.42 7.57 1.71
CA ASP A 513 30.31 6.90 2.66
C ASP A 513 30.01 5.39 2.70
N VAL A 514 28.73 5.06 2.61
CA VAL A 514 28.20 3.70 2.73
C VAL A 514 27.32 3.39 1.52
N ILE A 515 27.55 2.22 0.94
CA ILE A 515 26.74 1.72 -0.17
C ILE A 515 26.16 0.36 0.20
N MET A 516 24.87 0.14 0.01
CA MET A 516 24.25 -1.18 0.10
C MET A 516 23.74 -1.62 -1.26
N VAL A 517 24.13 -2.81 -1.70
CA VAL A 517 23.64 -3.46 -2.91
C VAL A 517 22.79 -4.63 -2.47
N GLY A 518 21.51 -4.66 -2.84
CA GLY A 518 20.56 -5.66 -2.36
C GLY A 518 21.08 -7.08 -2.54
N GLU A 519 21.72 -7.36 -3.67
CA GLU A 519 22.46 -8.59 -3.90
C GLU A 519 23.49 -8.46 -5.02
N VAL A 520 24.47 -9.37 -5.01
CA VAL A 520 25.45 -9.52 -6.09
C VAL A 520 25.15 -10.82 -6.82
N ARG A 521 24.62 -10.72 -8.04
CA ARG A 521 24.27 -11.88 -8.89
C ARG A 521 25.30 -12.19 -9.96
N ASP A 522 26.05 -11.19 -10.41
CA ASP A 522 26.89 -11.25 -11.60
C ASP A 522 28.30 -10.69 -11.36
N ASN A 523 29.21 -10.95 -12.32
CA ASN A 523 30.60 -10.50 -12.27
C ASN A 523 30.73 -8.97 -12.24
N GLU A 524 29.88 -8.27 -12.98
CA GLU A 524 29.99 -6.84 -13.19
C GLU A 524 29.68 -6.09 -11.89
N THR A 525 28.53 -6.38 -11.29
CA THR A 525 28.12 -5.88 -9.98
C THR A 525 29.18 -6.22 -8.92
N ALA A 526 29.66 -7.46 -8.89
CA ALA A 526 30.72 -7.90 -7.97
C ALA A 526 32.02 -7.10 -8.11
N ARG A 527 32.46 -6.85 -9.35
CA ARG A 527 33.68 -6.08 -9.63
C ARG A 527 33.56 -4.63 -9.17
N ILE A 528 32.40 -4.01 -9.38
CA ILE A 528 32.17 -2.62 -8.98
C ILE A 528 32.12 -2.54 -7.45
N ALA A 529 31.41 -3.45 -6.77
CA ALA A 529 31.32 -3.48 -5.31
C ALA A 529 32.69 -3.65 -4.64
N ILE A 530 33.53 -4.53 -5.18
CA ILE A 530 34.91 -4.71 -4.70
C ILE A 530 35.77 -3.48 -4.91
N ARG A 531 35.65 -2.82 -6.08
CA ARG A 531 36.38 -1.57 -6.33
C ARG A 531 35.94 -0.47 -5.36
N ALA A 532 34.63 -0.30 -5.16
CA ALA A 532 34.08 0.66 -4.20
C ALA A 532 34.66 0.43 -2.79
N ALA A 533 34.67 -0.83 -2.35
CA ALA A 533 35.26 -1.22 -1.06
C ALA A 533 36.75 -0.90 -0.95
N LEU A 534 37.52 -1.07 -2.03
CA LEU A 534 38.96 -0.76 -2.08
C LEU A 534 39.24 0.75 -2.19
N THR A 535 38.29 1.54 -2.68
CA THR A 535 38.42 2.99 -2.84
C THR A 535 37.82 3.77 -1.67
N GLY A 536 37.68 3.14 -0.50
CA GLY A 536 37.32 3.85 0.73
C GLY A 536 35.84 3.85 1.11
N HIS A 537 35.00 3.06 0.44
CA HIS A 537 33.58 2.96 0.79
C HIS A 537 33.30 1.73 1.67
N LEU A 538 32.37 1.84 2.60
CA LEU A 538 31.82 0.67 3.29
C LEU A 538 30.69 0.10 2.43
N VAL A 539 30.84 -1.14 1.95
CA VAL A 539 29.91 -1.76 1.03
C VAL A 539 29.22 -2.94 1.70
N PHE A 540 27.89 -2.91 1.75
CA PHE A 540 27.04 -4.00 2.20
C PHE A 540 26.44 -4.72 0.99
N SER A 541 26.38 -6.04 1.01
CA SER A 541 25.62 -6.80 0.01
C SER A 541 25.18 -8.15 0.52
N THR A 542 24.29 -8.81 -0.23
CA THR A 542 23.92 -10.20 0.02
C THR A 542 24.41 -11.19 -1.05
N LEU A 543 24.54 -12.45 -0.65
CA LEU A 543 24.74 -13.60 -1.54
C LEU A 543 23.88 -14.81 -1.11
N HIS A 544 23.50 -15.64 -2.06
CA HIS A 544 22.74 -16.87 -1.82
C HIS A 544 23.65 -18.08 -1.55
N THR A 545 24.52 -17.98 -0.54
CA THR A 545 25.39 -19.09 -0.12
C THR A 545 24.97 -19.66 1.24
N ASN A 546 25.25 -20.94 1.46
CA ASN A 546 24.86 -21.60 2.70
C ASN A 546 25.81 -21.36 3.87
N THR A 547 27.03 -20.91 3.60
CA THR A 547 28.10 -20.73 4.58
C THR A 547 28.83 -19.42 4.34
N ALA A 548 29.49 -18.88 5.38
CA ALA A 548 30.23 -17.63 5.27
C ALA A 548 31.45 -17.80 4.34
N VAL A 549 32.16 -18.94 4.42
CA VAL A 549 33.27 -19.28 3.52
C VAL A 549 32.79 -19.45 2.08
N GLY A 550 31.56 -19.94 1.87
CA GLY A 550 30.94 -20.04 0.55
C GLY A 550 30.81 -18.70 -0.16
N ALA A 551 30.76 -17.57 0.57
CA ALA A 551 30.76 -16.23 -0.03
C ALA A 551 32.05 -15.96 -0.83
N VAL A 552 33.20 -16.36 -0.28
CA VAL A 552 34.51 -16.21 -0.94
C VAL A 552 34.57 -17.04 -2.22
N ALA A 553 34.13 -18.30 -2.14
CA ALA A 553 34.06 -19.18 -3.30
C ALA A 553 33.12 -18.63 -4.38
N ALA A 554 31.95 -18.10 -4.00
CA ALA A 554 31.00 -17.51 -4.93
C ALA A 554 31.60 -16.31 -5.69
N LEU A 555 32.26 -15.38 -4.99
CA LEU A 555 32.95 -14.26 -5.63
C LEU A 555 34.05 -14.74 -6.59
N TRP A 556 34.81 -15.76 -6.20
CA TRP A 556 35.83 -16.33 -7.07
C TRP A 556 35.23 -16.99 -8.32
N HIS A 557 34.15 -17.77 -8.17
CA HIS A 557 33.42 -18.37 -9.28
C HIS A 557 32.78 -17.33 -10.21
N MET A 558 32.37 -16.17 -9.68
CA MET A 558 31.93 -15.03 -10.49
C MET A 558 33.08 -14.38 -11.27
N GLY A 559 34.35 -14.80 -11.10
CA GLY A 559 35.50 -14.29 -11.85
C GLY A 559 36.27 -13.18 -11.14
N ILE A 560 36.02 -12.95 -9.85
CA ILE A 560 36.83 -12.03 -9.05
C ILE A 560 38.17 -12.70 -8.69
N GLN A 561 39.25 -11.93 -8.85
CA GLN A 561 40.59 -12.41 -8.53
C GLN A 561 40.76 -12.57 -7.00
N PRO A 562 41.35 -13.68 -6.51
CA PRO A 562 41.46 -13.97 -5.08
C PRO A 562 42.12 -12.86 -4.25
N TYR A 563 43.16 -12.20 -4.80
CA TYR A 563 43.84 -11.11 -4.09
C TYR A 563 42.94 -9.88 -3.88
N LEU A 564 41.99 -9.62 -4.79
CA LEU A 564 41.01 -8.54 -4.64
C LEU A 564 39.98 -8.88 -3.55
N ILE A 565 39.54 -10.13 -3.49
CA ILE A 565 38.63 -10.60 -2.43
C ILE A 565 39.32 -10.45 -1.07
N ALA A 566 40.56 -10.93 -0.95
CA ALA A 566 41.34 -10.85 0.28
C ALA A 566 41.58 -9.40 0.74
N SER A 567 41.73 -8.46 -0.20
CA SER A 567 41.99 -7.05 0.11
C SER A 567 40.72 -6.27 0.43
N ALA A 568 39.61 -6.57 -0.23
CA ALA A 568 38.37 -5.80 -0.12
C ALA A 568 37.43 -6.29 0.99
N MET A 569 37.41 -7.60 1.25
CA MET A 569 36.40 -8.22 2.10
C MET A 569 36.66 -7.95 3.58
N ALA A 570 35.72 -7.25 4.23
CA ALA A 570 35.76 -6.98 5.65
C ALA A 570 35.22 -8.16 6.48
N GLY A 571 34.21 -8.87 5.98
CA GLY A 571 33.63 -10.04 6.64
C GLY A 571 32.46 -10.64 5.88
N ALA A 572 32.09 -11.87 6.25
CA ALA A 572 30.85 -12.52 5.81
C ALA A 572 30.07 -13.09 7.01
N LEU A 573 28.76 -12.85 7.02
CA LEU A 573 27.81 -13.37 7.99
C LEU A 573 26.90 -14.38 7.31
N ALA A 574 26.95 -15.65 7.70
CA ALA A 574 25.95 -16.63 7.27
C ALA A 574 24.80 -16.69 8.27
N GLN A 575 23.57 -16.51 7.78
CA GLN A 575 22.39 -16.37 8.62
C GLN A 575 21.31 -17.40 8.30
N ARG A 576 20.57 -17.80 9.34
CA ARG A 576 19.32 -18.58 9.27
C ARG A 576 18.36 -18.06 10.33
N LEU A 577 17.06 -18.14 10.04
CA LEU A 577 16.01 -17.98 11.04
C LEU A 577 15.60 -19.35 11.55
N VAL A 578 15.41 -19.46 12.86
CA VAL A 578 14.88 -20.64 13.52
C VAL A 578 13.59 -20.27 14.22
N ARG A 579 12.60 -21.16 14.16
CA ARG A 579 11.32 -20.95 14.85
C ARG A 579 11.55 -20.93 16.36
N ARG A 580 10.90 -19.99 17.05
CA ARG A 580 10.89 -19.93 18.51
C ARG A 580 9.84 -20.89 19.05
N ILE A 581 10.17 -21.60 20.12
CA ILE A 581 9.23 -22.51 20.81
C ILE A 581 8.11 -21.67 21.44
N CYS A 582 6.85 -22.06 21.26
CA CYS A 582 5.71 -21.37 21.88
C CYS A 582 5.86 -21.31 23.39
N ALA A 583 5.75 -20.12 23.97
CA ALA A 583 5.89 -19.91 25.41
C ALA A 583 4.81 -20.66 26.23
N GLU A 584 3.63 -20.89 25.67
CA GLU A 584 2.50 -21.51 26.38
C GLU A 584 2.57 -23.04 26.43
N CYS A 585 3.06 -23.70 25.37
CA CYS A 585 3.17 -25.16 25.32
C CYS A 585 4.62 -25.68 25.43
N LYS A 586 5.56 -24.79 25.76
CA LYS A 586 6.96 -25.13 26.02
C LYS A 586 7.06 -26.08 27.21
N HIS A 587 7.71 -27.22 27.01
CA HIS A 587 8.04 -28.14 28.10
C HIS A 587 9.50 -28.58 28.00
N ALA A 588 10.09 -28.85 29.15
CA ALA A 588 11.46 -29.34 29.22
C ALA A 588 11.54 -30.78 28.70
N ILE A 589 12.60 -31.07 27.93
CA ILE A 589 12.93 -32.40 27.47
C ILE A 589 14.34 -32.77 27.92
N ARG A 590 14.56 -34.07 28.15
CA ARG A 590 15.91 -34.59 28.35
C ARG A 590 16.41 -35.12 27.00
N PRO A 591 17.46 -34.53 26.39
CA PRO A 591 17.99 -35.03 25.13
C PRO A 591 18.49 -36.48 25.28
N SER A 592 18.34 -37.27 24.23
CA SER A 592 18.95 -38.60 24.18
C SER A 592 20.47 -38.47 24.06
N LYS A 593 21.22 -39.45 24.59
CA LYS A 593 22.68 -39.50 24.45
C LYS A 593 23.11 -39.57 22.97
N THR A 594 22.27 -40.13 22.10
CA THR A 594 22.50 -40.18 20.66
C THR A 594 22.43 -38.78 20.05
N LEU A 595 21.39 -38.01 20.35
CA LEU A 595 21.23 -36.64 19.85
C LEU A 595 22.39 -35.72 20.27
N LEU A 596 22.87 -35.84 21.51
CA LEU A 596 24.01 -35.07 21.99
C LEU A 596 25.30 -35.43 21.23
N ARG A 597 25.54 -36.74 21.01
CA ARG A 597 26.66 -37.21 20.21
C ARG A 597 26.59 -36.73 18.76
N ASP A 598 25.41 -36.81 18.14
CA ASP A 598 25.20 -36.38 16.75
C ASP A 598 25.46 -34.87 16.58
N LEU A 599 25.18 -34.07 17.61
CA LEU A 599 25.46 -32.63 17.65
C LEU A 599 26.90 -32.29 18.08
N GLY A 600 27.72 -33.30 18.40
CA GLY A 600 29.09 -33.10 18.88
C GLY A 600 29.19 -32.46 20.27
N LEU A 601 28.14 -32.56 21.08
CA LEU A 601 28.06 -31.99 22.42
C LEU A 601 28.46 -33.03 23.49
N ASP A 602 29.12 -32.58 24.54
CA ASP A 602 29.54 -33.42 25.66
C ASP A 602 28.37 -33.79 26.59
N GLU A 603 28.57 -34.80 27.45
CA GLU A 603 27.54 -35.21 28.42
C GLU A 603 27.28 -34.12 29.50
N GLU A 604 28.19 -33.17 29.70
CA GLU A 604 27.98 -31.99 30.55
C GLU A 604 26.93 -31.03 29.95
N SER A 605 26.90 -30.88 28.61
CA SER A 605 25.86 -30.15 27.89
C SER A 605 24.46 -30.76 28.08
N ALA A 606 24.39 -32.06 28.42
CA ALA A 606 23.14 -32.73 28.78
C ALA A 606 22.47 -32.20 30.06
N LYS A 607 23.23 -31.47 30.90
CA LYS A 607 22.70 -30.84 32.12
C LYS A 607 21.86 -29.61 31.82
N GLN A 608 21.98 -29.03 30.64
CA GLN A 608 21.14 -27.90 30.23
C GLN A 608 19.73 -28.37 29.89
N LYS A 609 18.72 -27.65 30.41
CA LYS A 609 17.32 -27.91 30.09
C LYS A 609 17.06 -27.53 28.63
N LEU A 610 16.87 -28.54 27.78
CA LEU A 610 16.31 -28.34 26.45
C LEU A 610 14.80 -28.28 26.52
N TYR A 611 14.19 -27.68 25.50
CA TYR A 611 12.74 -27.50 25.45
C TYR A 611 12.18 -27.93 24.10
N ARG A 612 10.90 -28.30 24.11
CA ARG A 612 10.11 -28.58 22.92
C ARG A 612 8.71 -27.99 23.09
N GLY A 613 8.08 -27.53 22.01
CA GLY A 613 6.66 -27.21 22.02
C GLY A 613 5.84 -28.47 21.84
N LYS A 614 4.72 -28.62 22.58
CA LYS A 614 3.79 -29.75 22.36
C LYS A 614 2.81 -29.51 21.22
N GLY A 615 2.61 -28.26 20.82
CA GLY A 615 1.45 -27.82 20.07
C GLY A 615 0.34 -27.36 21.03
N CYS A 616 -0.26 -26.22 20.72
CA CYS A 616 -1.46 -25.70 21.38
C CYS A 616 -2.16 -24.71 20.46
N SER A 617 -3.35 -24.26 20.84
CA SER A 617 -4.11 -23.26 20.09
C SER A 617 -3.35 -21.95 19.87
N ALA A 618 -2.55 -21.49 20.84
CA ALA A 618 -1.79 -20.24 20.71
C ALA A 618 -0.68 -20.29 19.63
N CYS A 619 -0.18 -21.48 19.29
CA CYS A 619 0.78 -21.67 18.20
C CYS A 619 0.20 -22.45 17.03
N LEU A 620 -1.14 -22.56 16.95
CA LEU A 620 -1.83 -23.30 15.89
C LEU A 620 -1.28 -24.74 15.74
N GLU A 621 -1.04 -25.40 16.88
CA GLU A 621 -0.51 -26.77 16.97
C GLU A 621 0.92 -26.98 16.42
N THR A 622 1.65 -25.89 16.09
CA THR A 622 2.99 -26.00 15.48
C THR A 622 4.12 -26.33 16.47
N GLY A 623 3.97 -25.96 17.74
CA GLY A 623 4.93 -26.25 18.82
C GLY A 623 5.81 -25.09 19.23
#